data_AF-A0A6S5RMR3-F1
#
_entry.id   AF-A0A6S5RMR3-F1
#
_cell.length_a   1.000
_cell.length_b   1.000
_cell.length_c   1.000
_cell.angle_alpha   90.00
_cell.angle_beta   90.00
_cell.angle_gamma   90.00
#
_symmetry.space_group_name_H-M   'P 1'
#
loop_
_entity.id
_entity.type
_entity.pdbx_description
1 polymer ?
#
loop_
_entity_poly.entity_id
_entity_poly.type
_entity_poly.pdbx_seq_one_letter_code
_entity_poly.pdbx_strand_id
1 'polypeptide(L)'
;MFAPARIMTLGAVFTPEACTMTMFVALDPKGRLITIENAHRGKACNCTCVSCGEPVMARKGLIREHHFAHVSQKKSCSIKRESLLHLYAKEVICDGLGMQLPHLPGVYPNSEDTSSWWDFETVTPEVRQQGFQPDLVAGLKDGSQLFIEIAVTSFIDEVKLQRIKGASTPTIELDLRDLLQSSQPIPSEAAKNYILHQPHHKNWIYPEAPMIAQAFEMQMPDPRSLADISHPRTTPALQEQRFVIMQMWVSARTLPSGSIAVRSWSFNPQITELLKTWRNQLGGEYNPRYKNWIFYPPSRNEVLSRLQELDQRP
;
A
#
# COMPACT_ATOMS: atom_id res chain seq x y z
N MET A 1 62.92 42.09 1.35
CA MET A 1 63.43 40.80 0.84
C MET A 1 62.55 39.73 1.46
N PHE A 2 61.65 39.15 0.66
CA PHE A 2 60.60 38.22 1.10
C PHE A 2 61.19 36.82 1.33
N ALA A 3 60.84 36.19 2.45
CA ALA A 3 61.03 34.76 2.67
C ALA A 3 59.66 34.14 3.02
N PRO A 4 59.18 33.10 2.30
CA PRO A 4 57.88 32.51 2.58
C PRO A 4 57.98 31.43 3.66
N ALA A 5 57.01 31.43 4.57
CA ALA A 5 56.78 30.33 5.50
C ALA A 5 56.26 29.11 4.73
N ARG A 6 57.02 28.01 4.75
CA ARG A 6 56.53 26.70 4.29
C ARG A 6 55.60 26.13 5.35
N ILE A 7 54.30 26.19 5.06
CA ILE A 7 53.25 25.44 5.74
C ILE A 7 53.51 23.95 5.49
N MET A 8 53.87 23.21 6.54
CA MET A 8 53.88 21.75 6.55
C MET A 8 52.43 21.28 6.69
N THR A 9 51.75 21.08 5.56
CA THR A 9 50.43 20.44 5.54
C THR A 9 50.62 18.97 5.88
N LEU A 10 50.23 18.54 7.08
CA LEU A 10 50.08 17.12 7.40
C LEU A 10 48.99 16.57 6.47
N GLY A 11 49.40 15.87 5.42
CA GLY A 11 48.51 15.04 4.63
C GLY A 11 48.00 13.91 5.52
N ALA A 12 46.78 14.04 6.02
CA ALA A 12 46.04 12.92 6.57
C ALA A 12 45.77 11.96 5.41
N VAL A 13 46.62 10.94 5.31
CA VAL A 13 46.39 9.76 4.48
C VAL A 13 45.07 9.16 4.97
N PHE A 14 44.01 9.38 4.20
CA PHE A 14 42.74 8.69 4.38
C PHE A 14 42.99 7.21 4.07
N THR A 15 43.23 6.42 5.10
CA THR A 15 43.07 4.97 5.02
C THR A 15 41.57 4.67 4.92
N PRO A 16 41.10 3.92 3.91
CA PRO A 16 39.71 3.49 3.84
C PRO A 16 39.53 2.28 4.75
N GLU A 17 39.49 2.51 6.06
CA GLU A 17 39.20 1.48 7.04
C GLU A 17 37.73 1.55 7.48
N ALA A 18 37.01 0.47 7.15
CA ALA A 18 35.73 0.04 7.70
C ALA A 18 34.54 1.01 7.56
N CYS A 19 33.73 0.75 6.52
CA CYS A 19 32.35 1.21 6.38
C CYS A 19 31.60 1.05 7.72
N THR A 20 31.49 2.15 8.46
CA THR A 20 30.91 2.14 9.81
C THR A 20 29.40 2.07 9.61
N MET A 21 28.81 0.90 9.86
CA MET A 21 27.36 0.71 9.81
C MET A 21 26.72 1.56 10.90
N THR A 22 26.33 2.76 10.50
CA THR A 22 25.75 3.78 11.35
C THR A 22 24.31 3.38 11.69
N MET A 23 23.96 3.31 12.97
CA MET A 23 22.60 2.98 13.40
C MET A 23 21.71 4.22 13.27
N PHE A 24 20.81 4.24 12.29
CA PHE A 24 19.92 5.37 12.05
C PHE A 24 18.51 5.22 12.64
N VAL A 25 18.18 4.04 13.16
CA VAL A 25 16.86 3.71 13.70
C VAL A 25 16.99 3.10 15.11
N ALA A 26 16.07 3.46 15.99
CA ALA A 26 15.95 2.93 17.35
C ALA A 26 14.46 2.74 17.71
N LEU A 27 14.18 2.22 18.90
CA LEU A 27 12.84 2.24 19.49
C LEU A 27 12.70 3.42 20.44
N ASP A 28 11.59 4.13 20.37
CA ASP A 28 11.19 5.17 21.33
C ASP A 28 10.73 4.54 22.67
N PRO A 29 10.46 5.33 23.72
CA PRO A 29 10.01 4.81 25.01
C PRO A 29 8.69 4.04 24.97
N LYS A 30 7.90 4.18 23.89
CA LYS A 30 6.66 3.44 23.65
C LYS A 30 6.90 2.16 22.85
N GLY A 31 8.16 1.84 22.53
CA GLY A 31 8.53 0.68 21.72
C GLY A 31 8.33 0.88 20.22
N ARG A 32 8.16 2.12 19.74
CA ARG A 32 7.92 2.42 18.32
C ARG A 32 9.18 2.81 17.59
N LEU A 33 9.26 2.49 16.31
CA LEU A 33 10.42 2.84 15.48
C LEU A 33 10.55 4.37 15.33
N ILE A 34 11.75 4.87 15.61
CA ILE A 34 12.10 6.28 15.45
C ILE A 34 13.42 6.42 14.69
N THR A 35 13.45 7.34 13.71
CA THR A 35 14.69 7.67 13.02
C THR A 35 15.53 8.65 13.84
N ILE A 36 16.83 8.69 13.56
CA ILE A 36 17.72 9.59 14.26
C ILE A 36 17.32 11.05 14.05
N GLU A 37 16.82 11.43 12.89
CA GLU A 37 16.38 12.80 12.57
C GLU A 37 15.31 13.26 13.55
N ASN A 38 14.39 12.37 13.92
CA ASN A 38 13.26 12.67 14.79
C ASN A 38 13.55 12.51 16.29
N ALA A 39 14.63 11.82 16.69
CA ALA A 39 14.95 11.61 18.10
C ALA A 39 15.50 12.87 18.81
N HIS A 40 15.17 13.05 20.09
CA HIS A 40 15.80 14.11 20.90
C HIS A 40 17.30 13.85 21.06
N ARG A 41 18.12 14.92 21.08
CA ARG A 41 19.59 14.78 21.17
C ARG A 41 20.02 14.13 22.49
N GLY A 42 21.05 13.30 22.42
CA GLY A 42 21.72 12.70 23.58
C GLY A 42 20.90 11.58 24.21
N LYS A 43 21.02 11.42 25.53
CA LYS A 43 20.27 10.42 26.31
C LYS A 43 18.80 10.80 26.52
N ALA A 44 18.44 12.05 26.25
CA ALA A 44 17.09 12.56 26.44
C ALA A 44 16.05 11.89 25.50
N CYS A 45 16.48 11.18 24.45
CA CYS A 45 15.56 10.41 23.62
C CYS A 45 14.97 9.19 24.33
N ASN A 46 15.62 8.67 25.39
CA ASN A 46 15.23 7.45 26.08
C ASN A 46 14.98 6.26 25.12
N CYS A 47 15.75 6.19 24.04
CA CYS A 47 15.60 5.16 23.02
C CYS A 47 16.36 3.89 23.37
N THR A 48 15.92 2.76 22.81
CA THR A 48 16.60 1.46 22.91
C THR A 48 16.96 0.91 21.53
N CYS A 49 18.04 0.12 21.47
CA CYS A 49 18.49 -0.53 20.25
C CYS A 49 17.49 -1.61 19.81
N VAL A 50 17.05 -1.55 18.55
CA VAL A 50 16.13 -2.55 17.96
C VAL A 50 16.66 -3.97 18.04
N SER A 51 17.99 -4.15 17.91
CA SER A 51 18.61 -5.47 17.81
C SER A 51 18.91 -6.12 19.16
N CYS A 52 19.25 -5.35 20.20
CA CYS A 52 19.74 -5.91 21.47
C CYS A 52 19.01 -5.36 22.71
N GLY A 53 18.10 -4.41 22.55
CA GLY A 53 17.34 -3.80 23.65
C GLY A 53 18.13 -2.83 24.52
N GLU A 54 19.46 -2.70 24.37
CA GLU A 54 20.24 -1.78 25.20
C GLU A 54 19.88 -0.31 24.95
N PRO A 55 19.95 0.56 25.98
CA PRO A 55 19.77 1.99 25.82
C PRO A 55 20.77 2.61 24.83
N VAL A 56 20.26 3.47 23.95
CA VAL A 56 21.05 4.23 22.98
C VAL A 56 20.91 5.72 23.22
N MET A 57 21.90 6.48 22.76
CA MET A 57 21.88 7.93 22.74
C MET A 57 21.93 8.46 21.30
N ALA A 58 21.14 9.49 21.01
CA ALA A 58 21.14 10.15 19.70
C ALA A 58 22.31 11.13 19.57
N ARG A 59 23.33 10.75 18.80
CA ARG A 59 24.48 11.61 18.49
C ARG A 59 24.13 12.47 17.27
N LYS A 60 23.87 13.75 17.55
CA LYS A 60 23.63 14.79 16.56
C LYS A 60 24.70 15.87 16.65
N GLY A 61 25.32 16.23 15.53
CA GLY A 61 26.42 17.19 15.46
C GLY A 61 26.71 17.60 14.02
N LEU A 62 27.46 18.68 13.86
CA LEU A 62 27.71 19.32 12.56
C LEU A 62 28.81 18.63 11.73
N ILE A 63 29.62 17.77 12.36
CA ILE A 63 30.84 17.20 11.76
C ILE A 63 30.63 15.75 11.30
N ARG A 64 29.83 14.97 12.02
CA ARG A 64 29.59 13.55 11.74
C ARG A 64 28.11 13.33 11.46
N GLU A 65 27.81 12.37 10.60
CA GLU A 65 26.44 11.95 10.35
C GLU A 65 25.70 11.60 11.64
N HIS A 66 24.43 11.97 11.69
CA HIS A 66 23.58 11.73 12.83
C HIS A 66 23.37 10.23 13.02
N HIS A 67 23.55 9.73 14.24
CA HIS A 67 23.34 8.31 14.54
C HIS A 67 22.99 8.00 15.98
N PHE A 68 22.46 6.81 16.21
CA PHE A 68 22.35 6.22 17.52
C PHE A 68 23.65 5.50 17.89
N ALA A 69 24.06 5.65 19.15
CA ALA A 69 25.18 4.93 19.73
C ALA A 69 24.76 4.32 21.07
N HIS A 70 25.23 3.11 21.36
CA HIS A 70 24.97 2.48 22.66
C HIS A 70 25.57 3.31 23.80
N VAL A 71 24.79 3.49 24.87
CA VAL A 71 25.27 4.19 26.06
C VAL A 71 26.42 3.43 26.74
N SER A 72 26.41 2.10 26.64
CA SER A 72 27.48 1.19 27.08
C SER A 72 28.79 1.35 26.31
N GLN A 73 28.81 2.15 25.23
CA GLN A 73 29.94 2.35 24.32
C GLN A 73 30.40 1.08 23.59
N LYS A 74 29.59 0.01 23.62
CA LYS A 74 29.84 -1.17 22.79
C LYS A 74 29.74 -0.84 21.30
N LYS A 75 30.30 -1.73 20.48
CA LYS A 75 30.22 -1.66 19.02
C LYS A 75 28.76 -1.53 18.56
N SER A 76 28.52 -0.71 17.54
CA SER A 76 27.19 -0.56 16.91
C SER A 76 26.64 -1.92 16.47
N CYS A 77 25.35 -2.13 16.72
CA CYS A 77 24.66 -3.34 16.28
C CYS A 77 24.41 -3.26 14.78
N SER A 78 24.58 -4.38 14.08
CA SER A 78 24.14 -4.51 12.70
C SER A 78 22.65 -4.82 12.71
N ILE A 79 21.83 -3.83 12.37
CA ILE A 79 20.39 -4.01 12.25
C ILE A 79 20.08 -4.42 10.80
N LYS A 80 19.52 -5.62 10.63
CA LYS A 80 19.07 -6.07 9.30
C LYS A 80 17.83 -5.28 8.88
N ARG A 81 17.85 -4.76 7.64
CA ARG A 81 16.71 -4.06 7.03
C ARG A 81 15.44 -4.92 7.01
N GLU A 82 15.61 -6.22 6.82
CA GLU A 82 14.53 -7.22 6.90
C GLU A 82 13.78 -7.16 8.24
N SER A 83 14.51 -7.22 9.36
CA SER A 83 13.92 -7.14 10.70
C SER A 83 13.24 -5.80 10.96
N LEU A 84 13.81 -4.70 10.43
CA LEU A 84 13.18 -3.38 10.51
C LEU A 84 11.85 -3.31 9.74
N LEU A 85 11.79 -3.89 8.53
CA LEU A 85 10.57 -3.91 7.73
C LEU A 85 9.47 -4.71 8.43
N HIS A 86 9.81 -5.87 8.99
CA HIS A 86 8.84 -6.70 9.72
C HIS A 86 8.27 -5.97 10.94
N LEU A 87 9.14 -5.37 11.75
CA LEU A 87 8.72 -4.56 12.91
C LEU A 87 7.87 -3.35 12.50
N TYR A 88 8.29 -2.63 11.45
CA TYR A 88 7.56 -1.45 10.99
C TYR A 88 6.19 -1.80 10.41
N ALA A 89 6.07 -2.89 9.67
CA ALA A 89 4.80 -3.34 9.14
C ALA A 89 3.82 -3.74 10.25
N LYS A 90 4.29 -4.44 11.29
CA LYS A 90 3.48 -4.71 12.49
C LYS A 90 2.97 -3.41 13.14
N GLU A 91 3.87 -2.46 13.38
CA GLU A 91 3.52 -1.16 13.97
C GLU A 91 2.47 -0.42 13.14
N VAL A 92 2.71 -0.30 11.84
CA VAL A 92 1.83 0.42 10.90
C VAL A 92 0.44 -0.20 10.83
N ILE A 93 0.33 -1.53 10.81
CA ILE A 93 -0.97 -2.21 10.71
C ILE A 93 -1.72 -2.12 12.05
N CYS A 94 -1.03 -2.27 13.18
CA CYS A 94 -1.60 -2.07 14.50
C CYS A 94 -2.17 -0.65 14.69
N ASP A 95 -1.42 0.36 14.28
CA ASP A 95 -1.85 1.77 14.37
C ASP A 95 -2.93 2.11 13.34
N GLY A 96 -2.88 1.51 12.16
CA GLY A 96 -3.78 1.81 11.04
C GLY A 96 -5.19 1.26 11.22
N LEU A 97 -5.36 0.16 11.96
CA LEU A 97 -6.64 -0.53 12.18
C LEU A 97 -7.44 -0.77 10.88
N GLY A 98 -6.72 -1.00 9.78
CA GLY A 98 -7.32 -1.29 8.50
C GLY A 98 -6.28 -1.32 7.40
N MET A 99 -6.63 -1.94 6.28
CA MET A 99 -5.72 -2.12 5.15
C MET A 99 -6.50 -2.33 3.85
N GLN A 100 -5.98 -1.82 2.73
CA GLN A 100 -6.46 -2.15 1.40
C GLN A 100 -6.04 -3.58 1.06
N LEU A 101 -7.00 -4.46 0.81
CA LEU A 101 -6.79 -5.85 0.44
C LEU A 101 -7.40 -6.14 -0.93
N PRO A 102 -6.82 -7.05 -1.74
CA PRO A 102 -7.49 -7.55 -2.93
C PRO A 102 -8.85 -8.17 -2.56
N HIS A 103 -9.77 -8.27 -3.52
CA HIS A 103 -11.02 -8.99 -3.29
C HIS A 103 -10.77 -10.45 -2.92
N LEU A 104 -11.65 -11.01 -2.09
CA LEU A 104 -11.63 -12.43 -1.79
C LEU A 104 -11.69 -13.23 -3.09
N PRO A 105 -10.90 -14.30 -3.24
CA PRO A 105 -10.89 -15.07 -4.46
C PRO A 105 -12.27 -15.66 -4.77
N GLY A 106 -12.68 -15.63 -6.04
CA GLY A 106 -14.02 -16.04 -6.46
C GLY A 106 -15.10 -14.96 -6.31
N VAL A 107 -14.82 -13.86 -5.60
CA VAL A 107 -15.67 -12.68 -5.57
C VAL A 107 -15.17 -11.71 -6.64
N TYR A 108 -15.81 -11.75 -7.80
CA TYR A 108 -15.55 -10.81 -8.91
C TYR A 108 -16.67 -9.77 -8.92
N PRO A 109 -16.53 -8.66 -8.18
CA PRO A 109 -17.50 -7.57 -8.30
C PRO A 109 -17.49 -7.06 -9.74
N ASN A 110 -18.65 -6.65 -10.26
CA ASN A 110 -18.79 -6.09 -11.62
C ASN A 110 -18.13 -4.69 -11.77
N SER A 111 -17.12 -4.38 -10.95
CA SER A 111 -16.31 -3.17 -10.93
C SER A 111 -14.90 -3.48 -11.45
N GLU A 112 -14.27 -2.51 -12.12
CA GLU A 112 -12.83 -2.58 -12.46
C GLU A 112 -11.91 -2.45 -11.23
N ASP A 113 -12.48 -2.13 -10.05
CA ASP A 113 -11.77 -2.10 -8.77
C ASP A 113 -11.42 -3.53 -8.35
N THR A 114 -10.12 -3.80 -8.17
CA THR A 114 -9.59 -5.13 -7.83
C THR A 114 -9.33 -5.33 -6.32
N SER A 115 -9.67 -4.33 -5.50
CA SER A 115 -9.39 -4.33 -4.05
C SER A 115 -10.41 -3.50 -3.26
N SER A 116 -10.45 -3.66 -1.94
CA SER A 116 -11.25 -2.86 -1.02
C SER A 116 -10.51 -2.57 0.27
N TRP A 117 -10.87 -1.47 0.95
CA TRP A 117 -10.37 -1.19 2.29
C TRP A 117 -11.12 -2.06 3.31
N TRP A 118 -10.38 -2.74 4.17
CA TRP A 118 -10.91 -3.55 5.26
C TRP A 118 -10.61 -2.85 6.58
N ASP A 119 -11.65 -2.55 7.36
CA ASP A 119 -11.51 -2.04 8.72
C ASP A 119 -11.27 -3.19 9.70
N PHE A 120 -10.35 -2.97 10.65
CA PHE A 120 -10.07 -3.88 11.75
C PHE A 120 -10.53 -3.23 13.06
N GLU A 121 -11.33 -3.93 13.86
CA GLU A 121 -11.69 -3.44 15.20
C GLU A 121 -10.52 -3.55 16.17
N THR A 122 -9.74 -4.62 16.02
CA THR A 122 -8.55 -4.90 16.81
C THR A 122 -7.48 -5.47 15.91
N VAL A 123 -6.22 -5.20 16.23
CA VAL A 123 -5.07 -5.85 15.62
C VAL A 123 -4.12 -6.24 16.75
N THR A 124 -3.88 -7.53 16.88
CA THR A 124 -2.99 -8.08 17.92
C THR A 124 -1.82 -8.81 17.27
N PRO A 125 -0.57 -8.38 17.52
CA PRO A 125 0.61 -9.06 16.99
C PRO A 125 0.84 -10.39 17.72
N GLU A 126 1.42 -11.35 16.99
CA GLU A 126 2.06 -12.52 17.59
C GLU A 126 1.16 -13.40 18.47
N VAL A 127 -0.14 -13.47 18.16
CA VAL A 127 -1.09 -14.33 18.89
C VAL A 127 -0.91 -15.79 18.49
N ARG A 128 -0.50 -16.63 19.44
CA ARG A 128 -0.29 -18.06 19.19
C ARG A 128 -1.61 -18.78 18.89
N GLN A 129 -1.65 -19.44 17.74
CA GLN A 129 -2.75 -20.31 17.30
C GLN A 129 -2.39 -21.79 17.50
N GLN A 130 -3.33 -22.69 17.25
CA GLN A 130 -3.05 -24.12 17.28
C GLN A 130 -2.06 -24.50 16.18
N GLY A 131 -0.82 -24.82 16.56
CA GLY A 131 0.22 -25.30 15.65
C GLY A 131 1.02 -24.21 14.92
N PHE A 132 0.60 -22.95 14.91
CA PHE A 132 1.38 -21.85 14.33
C PHE A 132 1.09 -20.53 15.03
N GLN A 133 1.81 -19.47 14.66
CA GLN A 133 1.63 -18.13 15.19
C GLN A 133 1.68 -17.16 14.00
N PRO A 134 0.55 -16.56 13.61
CA PRO A 134 0.55 -15.50 12.62
C PRO A 134 1.25 -14.26 13.14
N ASP A 135 1.80 -13.46 12.23
CA ASP A 135 2.44 -12.20 12.59
C ASP A 135 1.44 -11.24 13.24
N LEU A 136 0.22 -11.18 12.72
CA LEU A 136 -0.88 -10.36 13.23
C LEU A 136 -2.21 -11.12 13.11
N VAL A 137 -3.10 -10.89 14.08
CA VAL A 137 -4.51 -11.29 14.03
C VAL A 137 -5.35 -10.02 14.08
N ALA A 138 -6.13 -9.78 13.04
CA ALA A 138 -7.09 -8.69 12.96
C ALA A 138 -8.50 -9.21 13.27
N GLY A 139 -9.21 -8.53 14.18
CA GLY A 139 -10.63 -8.77 14.44
C GLY A 139 -11.50 -7.88 13.56
N LEU A 140 -12.55 -8.45 12.96
CA LEU A 140 -13.50 -7.76 12.08
C LEU A 140 -14.82 -7.46 12.81
N LYS A 141 -15.60 -6.51 12.30
CA LYS A 141 -16.86 -6.03 12.90
C LYS A 141 -17.95 -7.11 13.03
N ASP A 142 -17.89 -8.15 12.21
CA ASP A 142 -18.81 -9.29 12.27
C ASP A 142 -18.38 -10.36 13.29
N GLY A 143 -17.30 -10.09 14.05
CA GLY A 143 -16.72 -11.00 15.02
C GLY A 143 -15.77 -12.04 14.42
N SER A 144 -15.59 -12.06 13.10
CA SER A 144 -14.63 -12.94 12.45
C SER A 144 -13.19 -12.42 12.57
N GLN A 145 -12.22 -13.25 12.19
CA GLN A 145 -10.81 -12.94 12.25
C GLN A 145 -10.16 -13.01 10.87
N LEU A 146 -9.11 -12.21 10.69
CA LEU A 146 -8.22 -12.24 9.55
C LEU A 146 -6.78 -12.42 10.08
N PHE A 147 -6.08 -13.43 9.59
CA PHE A 147 -4.64 -13.56 9.82
C PHE A 147 -3.87 -12.79 8.76
N ILE A 148 -2.81 -12.11 9.20
CA ILE A 148 -1.90 -11.37 8.33
C ILE A 148 -0.49 -11.89 8.60
N GLU A 149 0.16 -12.36 7.54
CA GLU A 149 1.54 -12.82 7.53
C GLU A 149 2.40 -11.82 6.77
N ILE A 150 3.55 -11.44 7.31
CA ILE A 150 4.45 -10.47 6.69
C ILE A 150 5.65 -11.22 6.13
N ALA A 151 5.73 -11.29 4.80
CA ALA A 151 6.84 -11.91 4.09
C ALA A 151 7.87 -10.87 3.67
N VAL A 152 9.15 -11.12 3.97
CA VAL A 152 10.26 -10.26 3.55
C VAL A 152 11.30 -11.06 2.78
N THR A 153 11.91 -12.07 3.42
CA THR A 153 12.76 -13.06 2.73
C THR A 153 12.25 -14.49 2.82
N SER A 154 11.33 -14.75 3.76
CA SER A 154 10.65 -16.04 3.95
C SER A 154 9.16 -15.85 3.72
N PHE A 155 8.61 -16.75 2.91
CA PHE A 155 7.20 -16.84 2.55
C PHE A 155 6.56 -18.03 3.28
N ILE A 156 5.23 -18.08 3.29
CA ILE A 156 4.48 -19.20 3.85
C ILE A 156 4.86 -20.49 3.11
N ASP A 157 5.38 -21.45 3.86
CA ASP A 157 5.69 -22.78 3.34
C ASP A 157 4.46 -23.70 3.39
N GLU A 158 4.60 -24.89 2.80
CA GLU A 158 3.54 -25.89 2.75
C GLU A 158 3.07 -26.31 4.16
N VAL A 159 3.98 -26.45 5.12
CA VAL A 159 3.64 -26.88 6.48
C VAL A 159 2.76 -25.84 7.17
N LYS A 160 3.12 -24.56 7.04
CA LYS A 160 2.36 -23.44 7.59
C LYS A 160 1.04 -23.25 6.85
N LEU A 161 1.02 -23.40 5.53
CA LEU A 161 -0.20 -23.36 4.71
C LEU A 161 -1.22 -24.40 5.18
N GLN A 162 -0.80 -25.64 5.43
CA GLN A 162 -1.70 -26.69 5.93
C GLN A 162 -2.28 -26.36 7.31
N ARG A 163 -1.49 -25.73 8.20
CA ARG A 163 -1.97 -25.27 9.51
C ARG A 163 -2.97 -24.12 9.37
N ILE A 164 -2.71 -23.18 8.47
CA ILE A 164 -3.63 -22.08 8.14
C ILE A 164 -4.97 -22.63 7.61
N LYS A 165 -4.94 -23.57 6.66
CA LYS A 165 -6.14 -24.24 6.14
C LYS A 165 -6.91 -24.98 7.24
N GLY A 166 -6.21 -25.69 8.12
CA GLY A 166 -6.81 -26.37 9.26
C GLY A 166 -7.53 -25.42 10.22
N ALA A 167 -7.04 -24.18 10.38
CA ALA A 167 -7.68 -23.15 11.19
C ALA A 167 -8.90 -22.49 10.52
N SER A 168 -9.10 -22.68 9.20
CA SER A 168 -10.23 -22.15 8.43
C SER A 168 -10.47 -20.64 8.60
N THR A 169 -9.42 -19.89 8.89
CA THR A 169 -9.48 -18.44 9.10
C THR A 169 -8.87 -17.73 7.88
N PRO A 170 -9.56 -16.74 7.28
CA PRO A 170 -9.03 -15.95 6.18
C PRO A 170 -7.62 -15.47 6.50
N THR A 171 -6.70 -15.62 5.55
CA THR A 171 -5.28 -15.30 5.73
C THR A 171 -4.75 -14.60 4.49
N ILE A 172 -4.11 -13.45 4.71
CA ILE A 172 -3.34 -12.74 3.68
C ILE A 172 -1.86 -12.79 3.98
N GLU A 173 -1.06 -12.84 2.93
CA GLU A 173 0.38 -12.61 2.98
C GLU A 173 0.70 -11.25 2.38
N LEU A 174 1.39 -10.41 3.15
CA LEU A 174 1.92 -9.12 2.74
C LEU A 174 3.38 -9.30 2.33
N ASP A 175 3.67 -9.15 1.05
CA ASP A 175 5.01 -9.22 0.47
C ASP A 175 5.71 -7.86 0.53
N LEU A 176 6.85 -7.77 1.22
CA LEU A 176 7.65 -6.56 1.35
C LEU A 176 9.01 -6.65 0.63
N ARG A 177 9.21 -7.62 -0.28
CA ARG A 177 10.47 -7.76 -1.05
C ARG A 177 10.85 -6.50 -1.81
N ASP A 178 9.89 -5.81 -2.41
CA ASP A 178 10.18 -4.58 -3.17
C ASP A 178 10.67 -3.47 -2.24
N LEU A 179 10.06 -3.32 -1.05
CA LEU A 179 10.55 -2.38 -0.04
C LEU A 179 11.93 -2.77 0.48
N LEU A 180 12.24 -4.06 0.61
CA LEU A 180 13.57 -4.54 0.99
C LEU A 180 14.63 -4.12 -0.02
N GLN A 181 14.34 -4.23 -1.32
CA GLN A 181 15.25 -3.88 -2.42
C GLN A 181 15.34 -2.36 -2.66
N SER A 182 14.31 -1.61 -2.25
CA SER A 182 14.30 -0.15 -2.38
C SER A 182 15.28 0.55 -1.41
N SER A 183 15.66 1.78 -1.76
CA SER A 183 16.41 2.71 -0.88
C SER A 183 15.51 3.50 0.08
N GLN A 184 14.20 3.18 0.15
CA GLN A 184 13.24 3.91 0.97
C GLN A 184 13.63 3.84 2.46
N PRO A 185 13.70 4.98 3.19
CA PRO A 185 13.92 4.97 4.63
C PRO A 185 12.79 4.25 5.37
N ILE A 186 13.13 3.55 6.46
CA ILE A 186 12.17 2.87 7.35
C ILE A 186 12.47 3.33 8.77
N PRO A 187 11.51 3.91 9.51
CA PRO A 187 10.12 4.22 9.12
C PRO A 187 10.01 5.38 8.11
N SER A 188 8.94 5.40 7.32
CA SER A 188 8.56 6.54 6.45
C SER A 188 7.11 6.47 5.98
N GLU A 189 6.53 7.62 5.60
CA GLU A 189 5.15 7.71 5.07
C GLU A 189 4.98 6.93 3.76
N ALA A 190 5.97 6.93 2.87
CA ALA A 190 5.86 6.16 1.62
C ALA A 190 5.82 4.65 1.88
N ALA A 191 6.64 4.14 2.83
CA ALA A 191 6.58 2.74 3.23
C ALA A 191 5.27 2.40 3.94
N LYS A 192 4.73 3.31 4.78
CA LYS A 192 3.41 3.17 5.39
C LYS A 192 2.30 3.08 4.33
N ASN A 193 2.34 3.96 3.33
CA ASN A 193 1.38 3.97 2.24
C ASN A 193 1.44 2.68 1.40
N TYR A 194 2.66 2.19 1.12
CA TYR A 194 2.86 0.89 0.48
C TYR A 194 2.19 -0.21 1.31
N ILE A 195 2.52 -0.34 2.59
CA ILE A 195 1.96 -1.36 3.49
C ILE A 195 0.43 -1.29 3.56
N LEU A 196 -0.17 -0.10 3.78
CA LEU A 196 -1.60 0.01 4.05
C LEU A 196 -2.46 0.09 2.79
N HIS A 197 -2.08 0.86 1.77
CA HIS A 197 -3.01 1.25 0.71
C HIS A 197 -2.79 0.53 -0.63
N GLN A 198 -1.62 -0.05 -0.85
CA GLN A 198 -1.31 -0.70 -2.13
C GLN A 198 -1.70 -2.19 -2.06
N PRO A 199 -2.55 -2.71 -2.96
CA PRO A 199 -3.07 -4.08 -2.86
C PRO A 199 -2.24 -5.13 -3.61
N HIS A 200 -1.35 -4.73 -4.53
CA HIS A 200 -0.71 -5.63 -5.49
C HIS A 200 0.34 -6.58 -4.89
N HIS A 201 0.84 -6.25 -3.70
CA HIS A 201 1.79 -7.06 -2.94
C HIS A 201 1.12 -7.74 -1.74
N LYS A 202 -0.19 -7.96 -1.83
CA LYS A 202 -0.99 -8.66 -0.83
C LYS A 202 -1.73 -9.77 -1.51
N ASN A 203 -1.58 -10.98 -1.01
CA ASN A 203 -2.18 -12.16 -1.62
C ASN A 203 -3.03 -12.91 -0.60
N TRP A 204 -4.19 -13.40 -1.02
CA TRP A 204 -4.97 -14.33 -0.23
C TRP A 204 -4.29 -15.70 -0.26
N ILE A 205 -3.96 -16.19 0.92
CA ILE A 205 -3.42 -17.53 1.15
C ILE A 205 -4.57 -18.47 1.49
N TYR A 206 -5.57 -17.95 2.19
CA TYR A 206 -6.83 -18.62 2.45
C TYR A 206 -7.97 -17.59 2.49
N PRO A 207 -9.12 -17.82 1.85
CA PRO A 207 -9.41 -18.96 0.98
C PRO A 207 -8.56 -18.93 -0.30
N GLU A 208 -8.32 -20.10 -0.89
CA GLU A 208 -7.60 -20.20 -2.17
C GLU A 208 -8.45 -19.67 -3.33
N ALA A 209 -7.78 -19.22 -4.38
CA ALA A 209 -8.48 -18.90 -5.62
C ALA A 209 -9.15 -20.16 -6.20
N PRO A 210 -10.43 -20.07 -6.62
CA PRO A 210 -11.06 -21.19 -7.30
C PRO A 210 -10.23 -21.54 -8.54
N MET A 211 -9.80 -22.80 -8.66
CA MET A 211 -9.19 -23.29 -9.89
C MET A 211 -10.24 -23.18 -11.00
N ILE A 212 -10.12 -22.17 -11.86
CA ILE A 212 -10.81 -22.18 -13.13
C ILE A 212 -10.13 -23.27 -13.95
N ALA A 213 -10.69 -24.49 -13.89
CA ALA A 213 -10.42 -25.49 -14.92
C ALA A 213 -10.66 -24.80 -16.27
N GLN A 214 -9.67 -24.93 -17.16
CA GLN A 214 -9.64 -24.42 -18.53
C GLN A 214 -11.06 -24.23 -19.08
N ALA A 215 -11.38 -22.99 -19.45
CA ALA A 215 -12.67 -22.63 -20.00
C ALA A 215 -13.09 -23.66 -21.06
N PHE A 216 -14.17 -24.35 -20.73
CA PHE A 216 -14.89 -25.31 -21.56
C PHE A 216 -15.04 -24.73 -22.97
N GLU A 217 -14.37 -25.34 -23.94
CA GLU A 217 -14.61 -25.12 -25.36
C GLU A 217 -16.07 -25.46 -25.66
N MET A 218 -16.95 -24.46 -25.66
CA MET A 218 -18.25 -24.60 -26.30
C MET A 218 -18.05 -24.48 -27.81
N GLN A 219 -17.80 -25.62 -28.45
CA GLN A 219 -17.92 -25.79 -29.90
C GLN A 219 -19.33 -25.38 -30.35
N MET A 220 -19.42 -24.40 -31.25
CA MET A 220 -20.56 -24.24 -32.15
C MET A 220 -20.11 -24.76 -33.53
N PRO A 221 -20.88 -25.65 -34.19
CA PRO A 221 -20.48 -26.16 -35.49
C PRO A 221 -20.70 -25.12 -36.59
N ASP A 222 -19.72 -25.14 -37.50
CA ASP A 222 -19.55 -24.42 -38.76
C ASP A 222 -20.82 -24.33 -39.62
N PRO A 223 -20.99 -23.26 -40.41
CA PRO A 223 -20.91 -23.55 -41.84
C PRO A 223 -20.33 -22.41 -42.69
N ARG A 224 -19.19 -22.72 -43.32
CA ARG A 224 -18.63 -22.12 -44.56
C ARG A 224 -17.86 -20.81 -44.27
N SER A 225 -16.63 -20.63 -44.71
CA SER A 225 -15.82 -21.35 -45.68
C SER A 225 -14.34 -21.02 -45.48
N LEU A 226 -13.52 -21.98 -45.86
CA LEU A 226 -12.07 -21.94 -46.12
C LEU A 226 -11.47 -20.57 -46.46
N ALA A 227 -10.27 -20.36 -45.89
CA ALA A 227 -9.21 -19.41 -46.27
C ALA A 227 -9.58 -17.91 -46.15
N ASP A 228 -8.74 -17.00 -45.66
CA ASP A 228 -7.28 -16.94 -45.64
C ASP A 228 -6.80 -15.92 -44.59
N ILE A 229 -5.52 -16.00 -44.23
CA ILE A 229 -4.85 -15.28 -43.13
C ILE A 229 -4.71 -13.76 -43.39
N SER A 230 -5.09 -12.91 -42.43
CA SER A 230 -4.34 -11.67 -42.08
C SER A 230 -4.81 -11.05 -40.75
N HIS A 231 -3.87 -10.41 -40.05
CA HIS A 231 -3.79 -10.10 -38.61
C HIS A 231 -4.97 -9.33 -37.96
N PRO A 232 -5.18 -9.45 -36.63
CA PRO A 232 -6.25 -8.74 -35.93
C PRO A 232 -5.95 -7.25 -35.78
N ARG A 233 -6.90 -6.41 -36.23
CA ARG A 233 -7.01 -4.99 -35.90
C ARG A 233 -7.69 -4.81 -34.54
N THR A 234 -7.03 -4.03 -33.70
CA THR A 234 -7.46 -3.48 -32.40
C THR A 234 -8.81 -2.76 -32.50
N THR A 235 -9.76 -3.06 -31.61
CA THR A 235 -10.99 -2.26 -31.40
C THR A 235 -10.69 -1.14 -30.39
N PRO A 236 -11.16 0.12 -30.57
CA PRO A 236 -10.72 1.25 -29.75
C PRO A 236 -11.48 1.36 -28.42
N ALA A 237 -10.73 1.65 -27.36
CA ALA A 237 -11.23 1.97 -26.02
C ALA A 237 -12.04 3.28 -26.02
N LEU A 238 -13.32 3.21 -25.64
CA LEU A 238 -14.13 4.40 -25.34
C LEU A 238 -13.59 5.03 -24.05
N GLN A 239 -13.01 6.22 -24.19
CA GLN A 239 -12.25 6.91 -23.14
C GLN A 239 -13.14 7.41 -21.99
N GLU A 240 -12.89 6.90 -20.79
CA GLU A 240 -13.44 7.44 -19.54
C GLU A 240 -12.72 8.74 -19.16
N GLN A 241 -13.49 9.80 -18.89
CA GLN A 241 -12.95 11.10 -18.46
C GLN A 241 -13.03 11.21 -16.93
N ARG A 242 -11.97 11.71 -16.29
CA ARG A 242 -11.85 11.80 -14.83
C ARG A 242 -11.68 13.26 -14.40
N PHE A 243 -12.27 13.61 -13.27
CA PHE A 243 -12.28 14.94 -12.68
C PHE A 243 -12.03 14.82 -11.17
N VAL A 244 -11.43 15.84 -10.58
CA VAL A 244 -11.31 16.00 -9.12
C VAL A 244 -12.27 17.10 -8.69
N ILE A 245 -13.37 16.73 -8.04
CA ILE A 245 -14.39 17.69 -7.58
C ILE A 245 -14.46 17.59 -6.07
N MET A 246 -14.24 18.70 -5.36
CA MET A 246 -14.25 18.75 -3.89
C MET A 246 -13.28 17.73 -3.27
N GLN A 247 -12.07 17.63 -3.81
CA GLN A 247 -11.04 16.65 -3.45
C GLN A 247 -11.41 15.16 -3.66
N MET A 248 -12.50 14.88 -4.38
CA MET A 248 -12.96 13.51 -4.67
C MET A 248 -12.93 13.23 -6.17
N TRP A 249 -12.62 11.99 -6.54
CA TRP A 249 -12.65 11.57 -7.93
C TRP A 249 -14.07 11.35 -8.44
N VAL A 250 -14.39 11.98 -9.57
CA VAL A 250 -15.62 11.80 -10.32
C VAL A 250 -15.25 11.39 -11.74
N SER A 251 -15.82 10.31 -12.26
CA SER A 251 -15.65 9.92 -13.66
C SER A 251 -16.93 10.12 -14.45
N ALA A 252 -16.77 10.43 -15.73
CA ALA A 252 -17.84 10.51 -16.69
C ALA A 252 -17.50 9.67 -17.93
N ARG A 253 -18.46 8.86 -18.37
CA ARG A 253 -18.33 8.04 -19.57
C ARG A 253 -19.54 8.18 -20.47
N THR A 254 -19.30 8.30 -21.77
CA THR A 254 -20.38 8.27 -22.76
C THR A 254 -20.73 6.81 -23.03
N LEU A 255 -22.00 6.46 -22.85
CA LEU A 255 -22.52 5.14 -23.13
C LEU A 255 -22.79 4.99 -24.65
N PRO A 256 -22.84 3.76 -25.18
CA PRO A 256 -23.20 3.51 -26.59
C PRO A 256 -24.58 4.09 -26.97
N SER A 257 -25.47 4.29 -26.00
CA SER A 257 -26.77 4.94 -26.18
C SER A 257 -26.71 6.47 -26.37
N GLY A 258 -25.51 7.07 -26.30
CA GLY A 258 -25.30 8.52 -26.36
C GLY A 258 -25.53 9.25 -25.03
N SER A 259 -26.01 8.55 -23.99
CA SER A 259 -26.17 9.07 -22.62
C SER A 259 -24.82 9.17 -21.93
N ILE A 260 -24.73 9.97 -20.85
CA ILE A 260 -23.52 10.07 -20.04
C ILE A 260 -23.76 9.53 -18.63
N ALA A 261 -22.89 8.64 -18.20
CA ALA A 261 -22.89 8.12 -16.84
C ALA A 261 -21.80 8.83 -16.03
N VAL A 262 -22.20 9.47 -14.93
CA VAL A 262 -21.32 10.17 -13.99
C VAL A 262 -21.29 9.42 -12.67
N ARG A 263 -20.10 9.03 -12.19
CA ARG A 263 -19.90 8.27 -10.95
C ARG A 263 -18.91 9.00 -10.05
N SER A 264 -19.26 9.14 -8.77
CA SER A 264 -18.29 9.49 -7.73
C SER A 264 -17.61 8.22 -7.20
N TRP A 265 -16.29 8.23 -7.11
CA TRP A 265 -15.46 7.06 -6.76
C TRP A 265 -15.40 6.79 -5.25
N SER A 266 -15.91 7.71 -4.44
CA SER A 266 -16.19 7.46 -3.03
C SER A 266 -17.47 8.20 -2.63
N PHE A 267 -18.13 7.73 -1.58
CA PHE A 267 -19.36 8.36 -1.11
C PHE A 267 -19.05 9.74 -0.53
N ASN A 268 -19.50 10.79 -1.21
CA ASN A 268 -19.49 12.16 -0.69
C ASN A 268 -20.93 12.74 -0.78
N PRO A 269 -21.53 13.16 0.33
CA PRO A 269 -22.91 13.65 0.36
C PRO A 269 -23.10 14.94 -0.45
N GLN A 270 -22.07 15.79 -0.56
CA GLN A 270 -22.13 17.04 -1.32
C GLN A 270 -22.13 16.78 -2.84
N ILE A 271 -21.33 15.82 -3.31
CA ILE A 271 -21.34 15.38 -4.72
C ILE A 271 -22.65 14.67 -5.06
N THR A 272 -23.22 13.92 -4.11
CA THR A 272 -24.50 13.26 -4.28
C THR A 272 -25.63 14.28 -4.47
N GLU A 273 -25.71 15.32 -3.63
CA GLU A 273 -26.70 16.39 -3.78
C GLU A 273 -26.46 17.26 -5.03
N LEU A 274 -25.20 17.47 -5.43
CA LEU A 274 -24.84 18.14 -6.68
C LEU A 274 -25.41 17.39 -7.90
N LEU A 275 -25.13 16.09 -8.02
CA LEU A 275 -25.58 15.28 -9.15
C LEU A 275 -27.11 15.08 -9.16
N LYS A 276 -27.73 15.02 -7.98
CA LYS A 276 -29.19 15.03 -7.82
C LYS A 276 -29.82 16.34 -8.28
N THR A 277 -29.16 17.48 -8.04
CA THR A 277 -29.61 18.79 -8.53
C THR A 277 -29.54 18.83 -10.05
N TRP A 278 -28.45 18.35 -10.64
CA TRP A 278 -28.32 18.27 -12.10
C TRP A 278 -29.36 17.35 -12.72
N ARG A 279 -29.68 16.22 -12.08
CA ARG A 279 -30.73 15.31 -12.54
C ARG A 279 -32.07 16.03 -12.66
N ASN A 280 -32.41 16.86 -11.67
CA ASN A 280 -33.67 17.61 -11.67
C ASN A 280 -33.71 18.72 -12.72
N GLN A 281 -32.55 19.28 -13.11
CA GLN A 281 -32.45 20.37 -14.09
C GLN A 281 -32.34 19.87 -15.55
N LEU A 282 -31.56 18.81 -15.76
CA LEU A 282 -31.14 18.36 -17.09
C LEU A 282 -31.81 17.05 -17.52
N GLY A 283 -32.54 16.39 -16.62
CA GLY A 283 -33.13 15.08 -16.87
C GLY A 283 -32.10 13.95 -16.78
N GLY A 284 -32.46 12.92 -16.01
CA GLY A 284 -31.63 11.74 -15.80
C GLY A 284 -32.18 10.85 -14.70
N GLU A 285 -31.44 9.81 -14.36
CA GLU A 285 -31.79 8.86 -13.32
C GLU A 285 -30.57 8.40 -12.53
N TYR A 286 -30.81 7.97 -11.29
CA TYR A 286 -29.78 7.28 -10.51
C TYR A 286 -29.93 5.78 -10.73
N ASN A 287 -28.86 5.12 -11.13
CA ASN A 287 -28.84 3.69 -11.28
C ASN A 287 -28.27 3.04 -10.00
N PRO A 288 -29.10 2.41 -9.14
CA PRO A 288 -28.64 1.84 -7.88
C PRO A 288 -27.74 0.61 -8.05
N ARG A 289 -27.83 -0.09 -9.19
CA ARG A 289 -27.01 -1.27 -9.51
C ARG A 289 -25.56 -0.90 -9.82
N TYR A 290 -25.35 0.23 -10.51
CA TYR A 290 -24.01 0.72 -10.89
C TYR A 290 -23.56 1.96 -10.11
N LYS A 291 -24.38 2.38 -9.14
CA LYS A 291 -24.20 3.56 -8.26
C LYS A 291 -23.73 4.80 -9.02
N ASN A 292 -24.30 5.05 -10.20
CA ASN A 292 -23.96 6.17 -11.07
C ASN A 292 -25.20 6.97 -11.46
N TRP A 293 -24.99 8.20 -11.87
CA TRP A 293 -26.01 9.11 -12.36
C TRP A 293 -25.98 9.10 -13.88
N ILE A 294 -27.09 8.73 -14.51
CA ILE A 294 -27.22 8.68 -15.96
C ILE A 294 -27.97 9.93 -16.40
N PHE A 295 -27.36 10.71 -17.28
CA PHE A 295 -27.98 11.86 -17.94
C PHE A 295 -28.21 11.53 -19.41
N TYR A 296 -29.39 11.89 -19.91
CA TYR A 296 -29.82 11.53 -21.26
C TYR A 296 -29.02 12.27 -22.34
N PRO A 297 -29.03 11.78 -23.61
CA PRO A 297 -28.18 12.30 -24.67
C PRO A 297 -28.23 13.82 -24.91
N PRO A 298 -29.41 14.50 -24.86
CA PRO A 298 -29.49 15.96 -25.05
C PRO A 298 -28.66 16.76 -24.04
N SER A 299 -28.45 16.21 -22.84
CA SER A 299 -27.81 16.89 -21.72
C SER A 299 -26.33 16.54 -21.57
N ARG A 300 -25.79 15.65 -22.42
CA ARG A 300 -24.41 15.13 -22.31
C ARG A 300 -23.36 16.24 -22.30
N ASN A 301 -23.41 17.13 -23.28
CA ASN A 301 -22.37 18.15 -23.47
C ASN A 301 -22.38 19.16 -22.31
N GLU A 302 -23.58 19.52 -21.83
CA GLU A 302 -23.77 20.39 -20.68
C GLU A 302 -23.21 19.75 -19.39
N VAL A 303 -23.48 18.47 -19.16
CA VAL A 303 -22.92 17.72 -18.01
C VAL A 303 -21.39 17.68 -18.07
N LEU A 304 -20.80 17.45 -19.24
CA LEU A 304 -19.35 17.48 -19.41
C LEU A 304 -18.76 18.87 -19.14
N SER A 305 -19.39 19.94 -19.64
CA SER A 305 -18.95 21.32 -19.39
C SER A 305 -18.92 21.63 -17.89
N ARG A 306 -20.00 21.29 -17.17
CA ARG A 306 -20.06 21.50 -15.72
C ARG A 306 -19.04 20.70 -14.93
N LEU A 307 -18.74 19.46 -15.37
CA LEU A 307 -17.68 18.65 -14.74
C LEU A 307 -16.30 19.26 -14.97
N GLN A 308 -16.05 19.83 -16.14
CA GLN A 308 -14.80 20.53 -16.46
C GLN A 308 -14.64 21.82 -15.65
N GLU A 309 -15.70 22.60 -15.48
CA GLU A 309 -15.68 23.84 -14.66
C GLU A 309 -15.41 23.57 -13.19
N LEU A 310 -15.87 22.43 -12.67
CA LEU A 310 -15.68 22.01 -11.28
C LEU A 310 -14.37 21.26 -11.03
N ASP A 311 -13.61 20.96 -12.08
CA ASP A 311 -12.41 20.16 -12.02
C ASP A 311 -11.27 20.92 -11.34
N GLN A 312 -10.78 20.38 -10.23
CA GLN A 312 -9.69 20.92 -9.42
C GLN A 312 -8.36 20.19 -9.70
N ARG A 313 -8.26 19.48 -10.83
CA ARG A 313 -6.99 18.89 -11.26
C ARG A 313 -5.97 20.01 -11.53
N PRO A 314 -4.73 19.89 -11.01
CA PRO A 314 -3.69 20.90 -11.16
C PRO A 314 -3.17 21.03 -12.60
#